data_AF-A0A3N5XZC2-F1
#
_entry.id   AF-A0A3N5XZC2-F1
#
_cell.length_a   1.000
_cell.length_b   1.000
_cell.length_c   1.000
_cell.angle_alpha   90.00
_cell.angle_beta   90.00
_cell.angle_gamma   90.00
#
_symmetry.space_group_name_H-M   'P 1'
#
loop_
_entity.id
_entity.type
_entity.pdbx_description
1 polymer ?
#
loop_
_entity_poly.entity_id
_entity_poly.type
_entity_poly.pdbx_seq_one_letter_code
_entity_poly.pdbx_strand_id
1 'polypeptide(L)'
;MLRTLFLVLTLSVLLIGCNQETQNPPAPTPPEKLIWVFSQFNVPEEDQAMESYWYYGRMSETLYKAIYANEVDKGFLRLTDVHYWSDNAVHPYEDDTYQGEMLFKIEDLRKINVVKRLPVVEEQHELTVEGMEETLD
;
A
#
# COMPACT_ATOMS: atom_id res chain seq x y z
N MET A 1 -56.95 26.72 -15.27
CA MET A 1 -56.73 26.44 -13.83
C MET A 1 -56.13 25.06 -13.56
N LEU A 2 -56.53 23.99 -14.27
CA LEU A 2 -55.93 22.65 -14.09
C LEU A 2 -54.43 22.57 -14.49
N ARG A 3 -54.02 23.28 -15.55
CA ARG A 3 -52.62 23.36 -15.99
C ARG A 3 -51.68 24.03 -14.97
N THR A 4 -52.14 25.10 -14.32
CA THR A 4 -51.38 25.79 -13.27
C THR A 4 -51.27 24.95 -12.00
N LEU A 5 -52.28 24.13 -11.69
CA LEU A 5 -52.26 23.20 -10.56
C LEU A 5 -51.19 22.11 -10.75
N PHE A 6 -51.11 21.52 -11.95
CA PHE A 6 -50.10 20.52 -12.27
C PHE A 6 -48.67 21.06 -12.16
N LEU A 7 -48.46 22.31 -12.59
CA LEU A 7 -47.14 22.94 -12.58
C LEU A 7 -46.62 23.20 -11.16
N VAL A 8 -47.52 23.65 -10.27
CA VAL A 8 -47.20 23.85 -8.84
C VAL A 8 -46.94 22.51 -8.14
N LEU A 9 -47.68 21.46 -8.49
CA LEU A 9 -47.49 20.12 -7.94
C LEU A 9 -46.14 19.50 -8.36
N THR A 10 -45.71 19.67 -9.61
CA THR A 10 -44.38 19.22 -10.06
C THR A 10 -43.24 20.01 -9.40
N LEU A 11 -43.45 21.29 -9.09
CA LEU A 11 -42.44 22.11 -8.46
C LEU A 11 -42.23 21.77 -6.97
N SER A 12 -43.27 21.30 -6.26
CA SER A 12 -43.14 20.92 -4.85
C SER A 12 -42.40 19.61 -4.64
N VAL A 13 -42.45 18.68 -5.59
CA VAL A 13 -41.75 17.38 -5.51
C VAL A 13 -40.24 17.55 -5.63
N LEU A 14 -39.77 18.60 -6.30
CA LEU A 14 -38.34 18.91 -6.46
C LEU A 14 -37.69 19.51 -5.20
N LEU A 15 -38.48 19.91 -4.19
CA LEU A 15 -37.98 20.56 -2.97
C LEU A 15 -37.76 19.60 -1.79
N ILE A 16 -38.00 18.29 -1.96
CA ILE A 16 -37.86 17.29 -0.87
C ILE A 16 -36.46 16.64 -0.85
N GLY A 17 -35.55 17.03 -1.73
CA GLY A 17 -34.21 16.43 -1.84
C GLY A 17 -33.12 17.17 -1.07
N CYS A 18 -33.11 17.10 0.27
CA CYS A 18 -31.87 17.28 1.04
C CYS A 18 -32.04 16.73 2.47
N ASN A 19 -32.08 15.39 2.61
CA ASN A 19 -31.80 14.78 3.89
C ASN A 19 -30.29 14.88 4.10
N GLN A 20 -29.85 15.89 4.86
CA GLN A 20 -28.55 15.83 5.50
C GLN A 20 -28.60 14.69 6.51
N GLU A 21 -28.05 13.54 6.15
CA GLU A 21 -27.64 12.57 7.14
C GLU A 21 -26.71 13.29 8.11
N THR A 22 -27.16 13.44 9.34
CA THR A 22 -26.36 13.94 10.45
C THR A 22 -25.12 13.06 10.55
N GLN A 23 -24.01 13.51 9.96
CA GLN A 23 -22.70 12.92 10.14
C GLN A 23 -22.29 13.14 11.59
N ASN A 24 -22.71 12.24 12.47
CA ASN A 24 -21.96 12.02 13.70
C ASN A 24 -20.54 11.67 13.27
N PRO A 25 -19.51 12.37 13.76
CA PRO A 25 -18.15 11.95 13.50
C PRO A 25 -18.03 10.50 14.00
N PRO A 26 -17.60 9.56 13.14
CA PRO A 26 -17.44 8.18 13.56
C PRO A 26 -16.53 8.16 14.80
N ALA A 27 -16.88 7.32 15.77
CA ALA A 27 -16.06 7.12 16.95
C ALA A 27 -14.59 6.89 16.53
N PRO A 28 -13.60 7.37 17.31
CA PRO A 28 -12.20 7.25 16.94
C PRO A 28 -11.87 5.78 16.72
N THR A 29 -11.60 5.43 15.47
CA THR A 29 -11.19 4.08 15.08
C THR A 29 -9.87 3.78 15.78
N PRO A 30 -9.70 2.60 16.40
CA PRO A 30 -8.41 2.23 16.96
C PRO A 30 -7.31 2.34 15.89
N PRO A 31 -6.08 2.70 16.28
CA PRO A 31 -4.98 2.84 15.33
C PRO A 31 -4.80 1.55 14.55
N GLU A 32 -4.78 1.68 13.24
CA GLU A 32 -4.72 0.55 12.32
C GLU A 32 -3.41 -0.22 12.51
N LYS A 33 -3.50 -1.53 12.70
CA LYS A 33 -2.32 -2.38 12.88
C LYS A 33 -1.60 -2.54 11.54
N LEU A 34 -0.32 -2.17 11.52
CA LEU A 34 0.55 -2.30 10.37
C LEU A 34 1.36 -3.60 10.44
N ILE A 35 1.53 -4.26 9.29
CA ILE A 35 2.31 -5.49 9.12
C ILE A 35 3.31 -5.33 7.98
N TRP A 36 4.47 -6.00 8.11
CA TRP A 36 5.46 -6.05 7.04
C TRP A 36 5.02 -6.99 5.93
N VAL A 37 5.15 -6.53 4.69
CA VAL A 37 4.84 -7.29 3.49
C VAL A 37 5.98 -7.21 2.49
N PHE A 38 6.18 -8.29 1.76
CA PHE A 38 6.87 -8.32 0.49
C PHE A 38 5.83 -8.30 -0.63
N SER A 39 5.97 -7.35 -1.55
CA SER A 39 5.01 -7.09 -2.61
C SER A 39 5.69 -7.04 -3.98
N GLN A 40 5.03 -7.60 -4.99
CA GLN A 40 5.41 -7.51 -6.39
C GLN A 40 4.29 -6.79 -7.15
N PHE A 41 4.66 -5.76 -7.90
CA PHE A 41 3.78 -5.03 -8.79
C PHE A 41 4.23 -5.21 -10.23
N ASN A 42 3.27 -5.37 -11.14
CA ASN A 42 3.52 -5.30 -12.57
C ASN A 42 2.78 -4.10 -13.14
N VAL A 43 3.53 -3.06 -13.51
CA VAL A 43 2.97 -1.79 -13.97
C VAL A 43 3.11 -1.71 -15.50
N PRO A 44 2.04 -1.34 -16.23
CA PRO A 44 2.13 -1.11 -17.67
C PRO A 44 2.80 0.22 -17.99
N GLU A 45 3.73 0.21 -18.94
CA GLU A 45 4.37 1.41 -19.49
C GLU A 45 3.68 1.92 -20.77
N GLU A 46 4.08 3.13 -21.21
CA GLU A 46 3.51 3.80 -22.39
C GLU A 46 3.70 3.00 -23.69
N ASP A 47 4.75 2.18 -23.78
CA ASP A 47 5.10 1.36 -24.93
C ASP A 47 4.50 -0.06 -24.91
N GLN A 48 3.57 -0.32 -23.98
CA GLN A 48 3.00 -1.65 -23.70
C GLN A 48 3.97 -2.65 -23.06
N ALA A 49 5.17 -2.22 -22.66
CA ALA A 49 6.02 -3.04 -21.79
C ALA A 49 5.39 -3.18 -20.39
N MET A 50 5.71 -4.28 -19.71
CA MET A 50 5.32 -4.52 -18.34
C MET A 50 6.58 -4.51 -17.48
N GLU A 51 6.73 -3.49 -16.64
CA GLU A 51 7.80 -3.46 -15.65
C GLU A 51 7.35 -4.16 -14.36
N SER A 52 8.28 -4.88 -13.74
CA SER A 52 8.05 -5.57 -12.48
C SER A 52 8.86 -4.90 -11.39
N TYR A 53 8.21 -4.55 -10.29
CA TYR A 53 8.84 -3.91 -9.14
C TYR A 53 8.61 -4.75 -7.88
N TRP A 54 9.61 -4.77 -7.00
CA TRP A 54 9.59 -5.54 -5.76
C TRP A 54 9.91 -4.66 -4.58
N TYR A 55 8.98 -4.61 -3.62
CA TYR A 55 9.09 -3.76 -2.44
C TYR A 55 8.82 -4.53 -1.17
N TYR A 56 9.58 -4.18 -0.13
CA TYR A 56 9.24 -4.40 1.25
C TYR A 56 8.59 -3.14 1.81
N GLY A 57 7.58 -3.29 2.64
CA GLY A 57 6.95 -2.15 3.30
C GLY A 57 5.97 -2.60 4.35
N ARG A 58 5.41 -1.64 5.06
CA ARG A 58 4.34 -1.84 6.02
C ARG A 58 3.01 -1.45 5.40
N MET A 59 1.99 -2.28 5.64
CA MET A 59 0.63 -1.97 5.22
C MET A 59 -0.38 -2.33 6.31
N SER A 60 -1.60 -1.83 6.16
CA SER A 60 -2.73 -2.24 6.98
C SER A 60 -2.93 -3.76 6.96
N GLU A 61 -2.98 -4.38 8.14
CA GLU A 61 -3.36 -5.79 8.28
C GLU A 61 -4.79 -6.03 7.78
N THR A 62 -5.69 -5.05 7.97
CA THR A 62 -7.08 -5.11 7.50
C THR A 62 -7.12 -5.17 5.98
N LEU A 63 -6.40 -4.26 5.32
CA LEU A 63 -6.34 -4.23 3.85
C LEU A 63 -5.67 -5.50 3.30
N TYR A 64 -4.59 -5.97 3.93
CA TYR A 64 -3.96 -7.23 3.54
C TYR A 64 -4.95 -8.40 3.59
N LYS A 65 -5.71 -8.52 4.68
CA LYS A 65 -6.71 -9.59 4.82
C LYS A 65 -7.81 -9.49 3.76
N ALA A 66 -8.28 -8.28 3.48
CA ALA A 66 -9.29 -8.04 2.45
C ALA A 66 -8.78 -8.42 1.04
N ILE A 67 -7.55 -8.04 0.69
CA ILE A 67 -6.91 -8.44 -0.57
C ILE A 67 -6.72 -9.96 -0.61
N TYR A 68 -6.20 -10.56 0.46
CA TYR A 68 -5.96 -12.01 0.55
C TYR A 68 -7.26 -12.83 0.43
N ALA A 69 -8.36 -12.32 0.98
CA ALA A 69 -9.68 -12.92 0.89
C ALA A 69 -10.39 -12.65 -0.46
N ASN A 70 -9.78 -11.90 -1.38
CA ASN A 70 -10.37 -11.39 -2.62
C ASN A 70 -11.64 -10.54 -2.39
N GLU A 71 -11.73 -9.85 -1.26
CA GLU A 71 -12.81 -8.90 -0.96
C GLU A 71 -12.56 -7.54 -1.60
N VAL A 72 -11.30 -7.23 -1.91
CA VAL A 72 -10.85 -6.00 -2.59
C VAL A 72 -9.85 -6.37 -3.69
N ASP A 73 -10.17 -5.99 -4.93
CA ASP A 73 -9.35 -6.25 -6.13
C ASP A 73 -8.97 -4.97 -6.91
N LYS A 74 -9.44 -3.81 -6.47
CA LYS A 74 -9.27 -2.51 -7.15
C LYS A 74 -9.07 -1.36 -6.17
N GLY A 75 -8.46 -0.28 -6.66
CA GLY A 75 -8.21 0.92 -5.89
C GLY A 75 -6.75 1.06 -5.50
N PHE A 76 -6.48 1.73 -4.38
CA PHE A 76 -5.12 2.04 -3.98
C PHE A 76 -4.75 1.36 -2.67
N LEU A 77 -3.52 0.86 -2.62
CA LEU A 77 -2.87 0.44 -1.39
C LEU A 77 -1.72 1.38 -1.10
N ARG A 78 -1.56 1.69 0.19
CA ARG A 78 -0.45 2.48 0.70
C ARG A 78 0.54 1.57 1.40
N LEU A 79 1.81 1.67 1.01
CA LEU A 79 2.93 1.12 1.76
C LEU A 79 3.64 2.26 2.50
N THR A 80 4.05 2.01 3.74
CA THR A 80 4.89 2.90 4.54
C THR A 80 6.19 2.18 4.92
N ASP A 81 7.23 2.92 5.30
CA ASP A 81 8.60 2.42 5.51
C ASP A 81 9.08 1.56 4.31
N VAL A 82 8.86 2.06 3.09
CA VAL A 82 9.15 1.31 1.87
C VAL A 82 10.64 1.11 1.71
N HIS A 83 11.02 -0.11 1.33
CA HIS A 83 12.37 -0.47 0.91
C HIS A 83 12.30 -1.25 -0.40
N TYR A 84 13.25 -0.99 -1.30
CA TYR A 84 13.37 -1.70 -2.57
C TYR A 84 14.57 -2.64 -2.57
N TRP A 85 14.48 -3.71 -3.34
CA TRP A 85 15.61 -4.63 -3.54
C TRP A 85 16.40 -4.21 -4.78
N SER A 86 17.68 -3.89 -4.62
CA SER A 86 18.62 -3.66 -5.74
C SER A 86 20.01 -4.19 -5.37
N ASP A 87 20.71 -4.76 -6.35
CA ASP A 87 22.12 -5.17 -6.21
C ASP A 87 22.41 -6.07 -4.99
N ASN A 88 21.52 -7.01 -4.71
CA ASN A 88 21.55 -7.93 -3.55
C ASN A 88 21.40 -7.28 -2.18
N ALA A 89 20.95 -6.02 -2.12
CA ALA A 89 20.70 -5.30 -0.90
C ALA A 89 19.28 -4.71 -0.88
N VAL A 90 18.79 -4.46 0.34
CA VAL A 90 17.52 -3.80 0.61
C VAL A 90 17.82 -2.36 0.98
N HIS A 91 17.32 -1.42 0.17
CA HIS A 91 17.57 0.01 0.34
C HIS A 91 16.31 0.72 0.80
N PRO A 92 16.38 1.62 1.79
CA PRO A 92 15.24 2.46 2.14
C PRO A 92 14.86 3.33 0.94
N TYR A 93 13.56 3.48 0.72
CA TYR A 93 13.04 4.45 -0.23
C TYR A 93 12.96 5.81 0.45
N GLU A 94 13.83 6.74 0.05
CA GLU A 94 13.86 8.11 0.55
C GLU A 94 13.55 9.08 -0.60
N ASP A 95 12.46 9.83 -0.47
CA ASP A 95 12.09 10.95 -1.32
C ASP A 95 11.88 12.16 -0.41
N ASP A 96 12.24 13.35 -0.89
CA ASP A 96 12.17 14.63 -0.17
C ASP A 96 10.75 14.95 0.33
N THR A 97 9.73 14.39 -0.34
CA THR A 97 8.31 14.71 -0.07
C THR A 97 7.58 13.64 0.74
N TYR A 98 7.92 12.36 0.53
CA TYR A 98 7.18 11.22 1.07
C TYR A 98 8.14 10.15 1.61
N GLN A 99 8.95 10.54 2.61
CA GLN A 99 9.96 9.68 3.25
C GLN A 99 9.40 8.29 3.58
N GLY A 100 9.68 7.30 2.71
CA GLY A 100 9.24 5.92 2.87
C GLY A 100 7.75 5.63 2.62
N GLU A 101 6.95 6.53 2.04
CA GLU A 101 5.56 6.22 1.65
C GLU A 101 5.40 6.07 0.13
N MET A 102 4.73 5.01 -0.31
CA MET A 102 4.37 4.81 -1.71
C MET A 102 2.93 4.34 -1.86
N LEU A 103 2.28 4.75 -2.95
CA LEU A 103 0.91 4.39 -3.29
C LEU A 103 0.90 3.57 -4.58
N PHE A 104 0.29 2.40 -4.53
CA PHE A 104 0.18 1.49 -5.67
C PHE A 104 -1.28 1.18 -5.97
N LYS A 105 -1.59 0.89 -7.23
CA LYS A 105 -2.87 0.31 -7.61
C LYS A 105 -2.92 -1.16 -7.17
N ILE A 106 -4.04 -1.60 -6.61
CA ILE A 106 -4.25 -2.99 -6.23
C ILE A 106 -4.29 -3.89 -7.47
N GLU A 107 -4.74 -3.35 -8.59
CA GLU A 107 -4.82 -4.00 -9.90
C GLU A 107 -3.44 -4.42 -10.44
N ASP A 108 -2.40 -3.68 -10.06
CA ASP A 108 -1.02 -3.94 -10.47
C ASP A 108 -0.34 -4.97 -9.55
N LEU A 109 -0.96 -5.31 -8.41
CA LEU A 109 -0.42 -6.26 -7.44
C LEU A 109 -0.45 -7.69 -8.00
N ARG A 110 0.72 -8.30 -8.15
CA ARG A 110 0.86 -9.71 -8.59
C ARG A 110 1.03 -10.67 -7.43
N LYS A 111 1.75 -10.25 -6.40
CA LYS A 111 2.10 -11.11 -5.27
C LYS A 111 2.25 -10.28 -4.03
N ILE A 112 1.72 -10.78 -2.92
CA ILE A 112 1.91 -10.19 -1.60
C ILE A 112 2.09 -11.28 -0.56
N ASN A 113 3.08 -11.14 0.31
CA ASN A 113 3.32 -12.07 1.41
C ASN A 113 3.67 -11.31 2.68
N VAL A 114 3.10 -11.74 3.80
CA VAL A 114 3.53 -11.24 5.12
C VAL A 114 4.94 -11.73 5.41
N VAL A 115 5.80 -10.82 5.85
CA VAL A 115 7.14 -11.15 6.33
C VAL A 115 7.24 -10.79 7.82
N LYS A 116 7.96 -11.60 8.60
CA LYS A 116 8.08 -11.38 10.05
C LYS A 116 8.93 -10.16 10.40
N ARG A 117 9.90 -9.84 9.55
CA ARG A 117 10.84 -8.73 9.67
C ARG A 117 11.41 -8.37 8.30
N LEU A 118 11.88 -7.14 8.14
CA LEU A 118 12.66 -6.74 6.97
C LEU A 118 13.89 -7.66 6.82
N PRO A 119 14.27 -8.09 5.60
CA PRO A 119 15.53 -8.80 5.39
C PRO A 119 16.68 -7.90 5.85
N VAL A 120 17.51 -8.41 6.77
CA VAL A 120 18.74 -7.73 7.17
C VAL A 120 19.79 -8.05 6.12
N VAL A 121 20.33 -7.04 5.45
CA VAL A 121 21.58 -7.19 4.71
C VAL A 121 22.65 -7.35 5.78
N GLU A 122 23.14 -8.58 5.97
CA GLU A 122 24.41 -8.74 6.67
C GLU A 122 25.45 -8.05 5.78
N GLU A 123 25.90 -6.84 6.18
CA GLU A 123 27.14 -6.28 5.66
C GLU A 123 28.17 -7.41 5.70
N GLN A 124 28.84 -7.65 4.58
CA GLN A 124 29.91 -8.62 4.50
C GLN A 124 30.91 -8.30 5.60
N HIS A 125 30.84 -9.03 6.71
CA HIS A 125 31.95 -9.09 7.65
C HIS A 125 33.11 -9.66 6.84
N GLU A 126 34.06 -8.80 6.52
CA GLU A 126 35.42 -9.21 6.22
C GLU A 126 35.86 -10.07 7.42
N LEU A 127 35.77 -11.39 7.26
CA LEU A 127 36.43 -12.31 8.16
C LEU A 127 37.92 -12.12 7.90
N THR A 128 38.53 -11.19 8.61
CA THR A 128 39.97 -11.21 8.83
C THR A 128 40.26 -12.58 9.43
N VAL A 129 40.87 -13.45 8.64
CA VAL A 129 41.38 -14.74 9.08
C VAL A 129 42.59 -14.44 9.97
N GLU A 130 42.33 -13.97 11.19
CA GLU A 130 43.34 -13.93 12.24
C GLU A 130 43.29 -15.28 12.95
N GLY A 131 44.19 -16.18 12.58
CA GLY A 131 44.36 -17.45 13.27
C GLY A 131 44.90 -18.62 12.47
N MET A 132 45.78 -18.42 11.48
CA MET A 132 46.65 -19.49 10.97
C MET A 132 48.03 -18.95 10.54
N GLU A 133 48.83 -18.55 11.53
CA GLU A 133 50.30 -18.61 11.51
C GLU A 133 50.67 -19.23 12.86
N GLU A 134 51.56 -20.18 13.05
CA GLU A 134 52.50 -20.93 12.21
C GLU A 134 52.99 -22.03 13.17
N THR A 135 52.91 -23.31 12.81
CA THR A 135 53.59 -24.38 13.57
C THR A 135 54.93 -24.58 12.87
N LEU A 136 55.99 -24.00 13.43
CA LEU A 136 57.37 -24.26 13.01
C LEU A 136 57.86 -25.53 13.71
N ASP A 137 58.20 -26.53 12.89
CA ASP A 137 59.23 -27.54 13.20
C ASP A 137 60.63 -26.89 13.21
#